data_AF-A0A9P7HYZ3-F1
#
_entry.id   AF-A0A9P7HYZ3-F1
#
_cell.length_a   1.000
_cell.length_b   1.000
_cell.length_c   1.000
_cell.angle_alpha   90.00
_cell.angle_beta   90.00
_cell.angle_gamma   90.00
#
_symmetry.space_group_name_H-M   'P 1'
#
loop_
_entity.id
_entity.type
_entity.pdbx_description
1 polymer ?
#
loop_
_entity_poly.entity_id
_entity_poly.type
_entity_poly.pdbx_seq_one_letter_code
_entity_poly.pdbx_strand_id
1 'polypeptide(L)'
;MPPAVVQIVLAQAKRQFDELQRMTPEQRRAGNRMGASYDDIPISEPNDLMLFNGFSSTQPDFVQFGRAYREGDMATVESIVTSKSRTPAFLHEGLFNALGSDKVDVVRYLLDSGAPITRITPSWALAAPQDQQKTLFELLLQHGWTVNTTGFYGAVLLPSVIRSGNDDLVDWFLQNGADPNLGKQQDNRDRFGDPETNSCEALKTAATISAVETVQKLLSAGAKVENGAPLYYAAGTYPPGSNPHAGLVTPSKEFDEARIPVMELLVKNGAQVNDKLISRHVTAEYPIVNAVMAGAIERVKWLLSQGADPDMKGQFSSAREYAGKLSSDEMKRVLQVL
;
A
#
# COMPACT_ATOMS: atom_id res chain seq x y z
N MET A 1 22.30 -19.58 -19.70
CA MET A 1 22.79 -18.40 -20.45
C MET A 1 24.11 -18.76 -21.12
N PRO A 2 24.39 -18.35 -22.37
CA PRO A 2 25.69 -18.61 -23.00
C PRO A 2 26.85 -17.96 -22.21
N PRO A 3 28.03 -18.60 -22.09
CA PRO A 3 29.15 -18.06 -21.31
C PRO A 3 29.59 -16.65 -21.70
N ALA A 4 29.52 -16.32 -23.00
CA ALA A 4 29.86 -14.99 -23.51
C ALA A 4 28.92 -13.89 -22.98
N VAL A 5 27.63 -14.20 -22.84
CA VAL A 5 26.63 -13.25 -22.31
C VAL A 5 26.86 -13.04 -20.81
N VAL A 6 27.18 -14.11 -20.06
CA VAL A 6 27.51 -14.01 -18.62
C VAL A 6 28.69 -13.05 -18.40
N GLN A 7 29.75 -13.15 -19.21
CA GLN A 7 30.91 -12.26 -19.12
C GLN A 7 30.57 -10.79 -19.41
N ILE A 8 29.70 -10.52 -20.38
CA ILE A 8 29.24 -9.17 -20.69
C ILE A 8 28.48 -8.58 -19.50
N VAL A 9 27.56 -9.33 -18.92
CA VAL A 9 26.74 -8.87 -17.79
C VAL A 9 27.62 -8.65 -16.54
N LEU A 10 28.57 -9.55 -16.26
CA LEU A 10 29.53 -9.35 -15.16
C LEU A 10 30.41 -8.11 -15.35
N ALA A 11 30.88 -7.86 -16.57
CA ALA A 11 31.65 -6.66 -16.88
C ALA A 11 30.82 -5.38 -16.71
N GLN A 12 29.53 -5.42 -17.09
CA GLN A 12 28.60 -4.32 -16.88
C GLN A 12 28.35 -4.08 -15.38
N ALA A 13 28.10 -5.14 -14.60
CA ALA A 13 27.91 -5.05 -13.16
C ALA A 13 29.14 -4.46 -12.46
N LYS A 14 30.35 -4.86 -12.87
CA LYS A 14 31.59 -4.26 -12.34
C LYS A 14 31.70 -2.76 -12.63
N ARG A 15 31.40 -2.33 -13.86
CA ARG A 15 31.41 -0.90 -14.21
C ARG A 15 30.40 -0.11 -13.38
N GLN A 16 29.18 -0.64 -13.23
CA GLN A 16 28.14 -0.02 -12.42
C GLN A 16 28.54 0.06 -10.94
N PHE A 17 29.14 -0.99 -10.40
CA PHE A 17 29.68 -1.00 -9.05
C PHE A 17 30.76 0.09 -8.86
N ASP A 18 31.74 0.15 -9.76
CA ASP A 18 32.82 1.15 -9.70
C ASP A 18 32.26 2.59 -9.78
N GLU A 19 31.21 2.82 -10.58
CA GLU A 19 30.48 4.10 -10.62
C GLU A 19 29.80 4.41 -9.28
N LEU A 20 29.10 3.45 -8.69
CA LEU A 20 28.41 3.63 -7.40
C LEU A 20 29.40 3.98 -6.28
N GLN A 21 30.58 3.35 -6.25
CA GLN A 21 31.61 3.63 -5.24
C GLN A 21 32.20 5.04 -5.35
N ARG A 22 32.11 5.68 -6.53
CA ARG A 22 32.56 7.08 -6.74
C ARG A 22 31.49 8.11 -6.38
N MET A 23 30.24 7.70 -6.20
CA MET A 23 29.13 8.59 -5.86
C MET A 23 29.02 8.81 -4.35
N THR A 24 28.79 10.06 -3.96
CA THR A 24 28.34 10.44 -2.61
C THR A 24 26.94 9.86 -2.31
N PRO A 25 26.57 9.67 -1.03
CA PRO A 25 25.22 9.26 -0.65
C PRO A 25 24.13 10.16 -1.26
N GLU A 26 24.37 11.47 -1.34
CA GLU A 26 23.47 12.44 -1.94
C GLU A 26 23.35 12.23 -3.45
N GLN A 27 24.46 11.97 -4.16
CA GLN A 27 24.44 11.67 -5.59
C GLN A 27 23.73 10.35 -5.91
N ARG A 28 23.86 9.35 -5.03
CA ARG A 28 23.12 8.08 -5.18
C ARG A 28 21.61 8.29 -5.02
N ARG A 29 21.19 9.23 -4.16
CA ARG A 29 19.78 9.60 -3.93
C ARG A 29 19.22 10.56 -5.00
N ALA A 30 20.04 11.45 -5.54
CA ALA A 30 19.64 12.54 -6.42
C ALA A 30 19.72 12.23 -7.92
N GLY A 31 20.23 11.05 -8.31
CA GLY A 31 20.33 10.68 -9.72
C GLY A 31 18.94 10.55 -10.36
N ASN A 32 18.77 11.03 -11.60
CA ASN A 32 17.61 10.79 -12.48
C ASN A 32 17.41 9.30 -12.87
N ARG A 33 17.82 8.36 -12.01
CA ARG A 33 17.56 6.93 -12.18
C ARG A 33 16.14 6.67 -11.67
N MET A 34 15.35 5.91 -12.42
CA MET A 34 14.14 5.31 -11.84
C MET A 34 14.59 4.47 -10.65
N GLY A 35 14.22 4.88 -9.43
CA GLY A 35 14.71 4.19 -8.25
C GLY A 35 14.19 2.76 -8.20
N ALA A 36 15.03 1.84 -7.73
CA ALA A 36 14.76 0.41 -7.67
C ALA A 36 14.37 -0.06 -6.26
N SER A 37 13.78 -1.26 -6.17
CA SER A 37 13.32 -1.84 -4.91
C SER A 37 14.46 -2.18 -3.93
N TYR A 38 15.71 -2.13 -4.38
CA TYR A 38 16.93 -2.50 -3.65
C TYR A 38 17.86 -1.31 -3.40
N ASP A 39 17.38 -0.07 -3.62
CA ASP A 39 18.20 1.15 -3.44
C ASP A 39 18.65 1.37 -1.98
N ASP A 40 17.99 0.72 -1.02
CA ASP A 40 18.31 0.74 0.41
C ASP A 40 19.17 -0.45 0.87
N ILE A 41 19.71 -1.23 -0.07
CA ILE A 41 20.64 -2.33 0.22
C ILE A 41 22.06 -1.92 -0.15
N PRO A 42 23.03 -2.02 0.79
CA PRO A 42 24.43 -1.77 0.48
C PRO A 42 24.97 -2.75 -0.58
N ILE A 43 25.34 -2.22 -1.75
CA ILE A 43 26.09 -2.96 -2.76
C ILE A 43 27.56 -3.02 -2.31
N SER A 44 27.99 -4.21 -1.90
CA SER A 44 29.31 -4.47 -1.33
C SER A 44 30.27 -5.06 -2.36
N GLU A 45 29.75 -5.76 -3.36
CA GLU A 45 30.52 -6.31 -4.48
C GLU A 45 29.75 -6.28 -5.81
N PRO A 46 30.43 -6.37 -6.96
CA PRO A 46 29.76 -6.37 -8.28
C PRO A 46 28.68 -7.45 -8.44
N ASN A 47 28.84 -8.61 -7.80
CA ASN A 47 27.88 -9.71 -7.89
C ASN A 47 26.54 -9.38 -7.22
N ASP A 48 26.49 -8.46 -6.26
CA ASP A 48 25.22 -8.05 -5.63
C ASP A 48 24.23 -7.50 -6.67
N LEU A 49 24.73 -6.77 -7.67
CA LEU A 49 23.91 -6.25 -8.77
C LEU A 49 23.33 -7.36 -9.66
N MET A 50 23.95 -8.53 -9.69
CA MET A 50 23.45 -9.67 -10.46
C MET A 50 22.23 -10.30 -9.78
N LEU A 51 22.14 -10.24 -8.44
CA LEU A 51 20.98 -10.72 -7.69
C LEU A 51 19.74 -9.90 -8.06
N PHE A 52 19.88 -8.59 -8.08
CA PHE A 52 18.78 -7.66 -8.29
C PHE A 52 18.32 -7.50 -9.74
N ASN A 53 19.18 -7.80 -10.71
CA ASN A 53 18.88 -7.66 -12.14
C ASN A 53 18.33 -8.95 -12.78
N GLY A 54 17.86 -9.91 -11.97
CA GLY A 54 17.32 -11.18 -12.46
C GLY A 54 18.39 -12.15 -13.00
N PHE A 55 19.66 -11.90 -12.67
CA PHE A 55 20.79 -12.75 -13.04
C PHE A 55 21.33 -13.56 -11.85
N SER A 56 20.52 -13.75 -10.81
CA SER A 56 20.87 -14.58 -9.65
C SER A 56 21.26 -16.02 -10.03
N SER A 57 20.71 -16.54 -11.13
CA SER A 57 21.05 -17.84 -11.73
C SER A 57 22.51 -17.96 -12.20
N THR A 58 23.25 -16.86 -12.36
CA THR A 58 24.67 -16.89 -12.72
C THR A 58 25.58 -17.09 -11.51
N GLN A 59 25.04 -17.07 -10.28
CA GLN A 59 25.78 -17.29 -9.05
C GLN A 59 25.56 -18.73 -8.54
N PRO A 60 26.57 -19.62 -8.60
CA PRO A 60 26.42 -21.01 -8.20
C PRO A 60 25.89 -21.18 -6.77
N ASP A 61 26.42 -20.41 -5.83
CA ASP A 61 26.00 -20.44 -4.43
C ASP A 61 24.52 -20.07 -4.27
N PHE A 62 24.04 -19.07 -5.02
CA PHE A 62 22.65 -18.64 -4.93
C PHE A 62 21.70 -19.65 -5.58
N VAL A 63 22.14 -20.31 -6.66
CA VAL A 63 21.41 -21.42 -7.28
C VAL A 63 21.30 -22.60 -6.31
N GLN A 64 22.39 -22.96 -5.65
CA GLN A 64 22.40 -24.02 -4.63
C GLN A 64 21.55 -23.64 -3.43
N PHE A 65 21.64 -22.39 -2.97
CA PHE A 65 20.81 -21.84 -1.89
C PHE A 65 19.33 -21.97 -2.24
N GLY A 66 18.93 -21.48 -3.42
CA GLY A 66 17.54 -21.56 -3.88
C GLY A 66 17.03 -22.98 -4.05
N ARG A 67 17.91 -23.95 -4.36
CA ARG A 67 17.55 -25.38 -4.38
C ARG A 67 17.33 -25.94 -2.98
N ALA A 68 18.30 -25.77 -2.08
CA ALA A 68 18.23 -26.23 -0.70
C ALA A 68 17.00 -25.67 0.02
N TYR A 69 16.77 -24.38 -0.17
CA TYR A 69 15.57 -23.67 0.27
C TYR A 69 14.26 -24.33 -0.21
N ARG A 70 14.12 -24.57 -1.52
CA ARG A 70 12.91 -25.20 -2.09
C ARG A 70 12.69 -26.61 -1.56
N GLU A 71 13.77 -27.36 -1.34
CA GLU A 71 13.76 -28.73 -0.83
C GLU A 71 13.56 -28.77 0.70
N GLY A 72 13.62 -27.63 1.41
CA GLY A 72 13.55 -27.55 2.87
C GLY A 72 14.81 -28.10 3.56
N ASP A 73 15.92 -28.19 2.86
CA ASP A 73 17.20 -28.66 3.38
C ASP A 73 17.91 -27.55 4.18
N MET A 74 17.47 -27.39 5.43
CA MET A 74 18.04 -26.40 6.35
C MET A 74 19.53 -26.59 6.57
N ALA A 75 20.04 -27.83 6.60
CA ALA A 75 21.46 -28.08 6.78
C ALA A 75 22.29 -27.49 5.62
N THR A 76 21.81 -27.62 4.38
CA THR A 76 22.46 -26.99 3.22
C THR A 76 22.28 -25.47 3.21
N VAL A 77 21.11 -24.94 3.63
CA VAL A 77 20.90 -23.49 3.80
C VAL A 77 21.91 -22.91 4.78
N GLU A 78 22.04 -23.52 5.96
CA GLU A 78 22.98 -23.12 7.01
C GLU A 78 24.43 -23.20 6.54
N SER A 79 24.81 -24.31 5.92
CA SER A 79 26.15 -24.52 5.35
C SER A 79 26.49 -23.45 4.31
N ILE A 80 25.57 -23.14 3.40
CA ILE A 80 25.80 -22.09 2.38
C ILE A 80 25.97 -20.73 3.06
N VAL A 81 25.11 -20.35 4.00
CA VAL A 81 25.20 -19.05 4.68
C VAL A 81 26.46 -18.92 5.53
N THR A 82 26.91 -19.99 6.19
CA THR A 82 28.09 -19.96 7.10
C THR A 82 29.43 -20.25 6.43
N SER A 83 29.45 -20.89 5.25
CA SER A 83 30.68 -21.26 4.53
C SER A 83 31.58 -20.07 4.16
N LYS A 84 31.01 -18.87 4.06
CA LYS A 84 31.73 -17.60 3.87
C LYS A 84 30.85 -16.42 4.29
N SER A 85 31.46 -15.26 4.51
CA SER A 85 30.73 -14.02 4.74
C SER A 85 29.79 -13.72 3.57
N ARG A 86 28.50 -13.59 3.86
CA ARG A 86 27.46 -13.24 2.88
C ARG A 86 27.21 -11.74 2.86
N THR A 87 26.99 -11.20 1.67
CA THR A 87 26.65 -9.78 1.52
C THR A 87 25.22 -9.52 1.99
N PRO A 88 24.89 -8.28 2.41
CA PRO A 88 23.51 -7.90 2.70
C PRO A 88 22.56 -8.20 1.53
N ALA A 89 23.01 -8.03 0.29
CA ALA A 89 22.25 -8.35 -0.91
C ALA A 89 21.95 -9.84 -1.06
N PHE A 90 22.94 -10.71 -0.79
CA PHE A 90 22.72 -12.17 -0.82
C PHE A 90 21.66 -12.59 0.20
N LEU A 91 21.79 -12.11 1.44
CA LEU A 91 20.86 -12.46 2.52
C LEU A 91 19.47 -11.87 2.27
N HIS A 92 19.38 -10.64 1.76
CA HIS A 92 18.12 -10.01 1.39
C HIS A 92 17.40 -10.73 0.25
N GLU A 93 18.12 -11.11 -0.80
CA GLU A 93 17.55 -11.86 -1.92
C GLU A 93 17.09 -13.26 -1.45
N GLY A 94 17.84 -13.89 -0.53
CA GLY A 94 17.38 -15.10 0.15
C GLY A 94 16.09 -14.88 0.93
N LEU A 95 16.01 -13.77 1.68
CA LEU A 95 14.85 -13.42 2.51
C LEU A 95 13.61 -13.10 1.66
N PHE A 96 13.79 -12.38 0.55
CA PHE A 96 12.74 -12.13 -0.45
C PHE A 96 12.12 -13.44 -0.92
N ASN A 97 12.96 -14.38 -1.35
CA ASN A 97 12.49 -15.67 -1.82
C ASN A 97 11.79 -16.45 -0.70
N ALA A 98 12.29 -16.37 0.53
CA ALA A 98 11.75 -17.06 1.72
C ALA A 98 10.37 -16.55 2.16
N LEU A 99 10.14 -15.24 2.15
CA LEU A 99 8.87 -14.64 2.55
C LEU A 99 7.69 -15.00 1.63
N GLY A 100 7.97 -15.35 0.37
CA GLY A 100 6.96 -15.78 -0.60
C GLY A 100 6.56 -17.26 -0.51
N SER A 101 7.00 -18.01 0.50
CA SER A 101 6.66 -19.43 0.65
C SER A 101 6.52 -19.88 2.11
N ASP A 102 6.13 -21.14 2.29
CA ASP A 102 5.94 -21.80 3.59
C ASP A 102 7.26 -22.20 4.27
N LYS A 103 8.16 -21.24 4.47
CA LYS A 103 9.55 -21.47 4.96
C LYS A 103 9.93 -20.49 6.06
N VAL A 104 9.08 -20.37 7.08
CA VAL A 104 9.28 -19.49 8.24
C VAL A 104 10.64 -19.72 8.93
N ASP A 105 11.11 -20.97 9.01
CA ASP A 105 12.42 -21.29 9.61
C ASP A 105 13.60 -20.70 8.83
N VAL A 106 13.50 -20.68 7.50
CA VAL A 106 14.50 -20.04 6.63
C VAL A 106 14.45 -18.53 6.82
N VAL A 107 13.25 -17.93 6.93
CA VAL A 107 13.08 -16.50 7.21
C VAL A 107 13.77 -16.14 8.52
N ARG A 108 13.49 -16.88 9.60
CA ARG A 108 14.12 -16.69 10.91
C ARG A 108 15.64 -16.77 10.81
N TYR A 109 16.15 -17.84 10.22
CA TYR A 109 17.58 -18.06 10.11
C TYR A 109 18.30 -16.95 9.31
N LEU A 110 17.68 -16.46 8.22
CA LEU A 110 18.24 -15.37 7.44
C LEU A 110 18.25 -14.05 8.21
N LEU A 111 17.20 -13.75 8.97
CA LEU A 111 17.15 -12.57 9.84
C LEU A 111 18.18 -12.66 10.98
N ASP A 112 18.33 -13.83 11.61
CA ASP A 112 19.38 -14.12 12.60
C ASP A 112 20.79 -13.96 12.01
N SER A 113 20.94 -14.28 10.73
CA SER A 113 22.19 -14.10 9.96
C SER A 113 22.43 -12.66 9.51
N GLY A 114 21.55 -11.72 9.84
CA GLY A 114 21.69 -10.30 9.52
C GLY A 114 21.14 -9.89 8.15
N ALA A 115 20.19 -10.64 7.59
CA ALA A 115 19.44 -10.18 6.41
C ALA A 115 18.78 -8.81 6.70
N PRO A 116 19.02 -7.78 5.87
CA PRO A 116 18.46 -6.46 6.14
C PRO A 116 16.94 -6.46 5.92
N ILE A 117 16.20 -5.84 6.85
CA ILE A 117 14.80 -5.50 6.63
C ILE A 117 14.75 -4.16 5.90
N THR A 118 14.43 -4.21 4.61
CA THR A 118 14.38 -3.04 3.74
C THR A 118 12.97 -2.47 3.64
N ARG A 119 12.81 -1.33 2.98
CA ARG A 119 11.51 -0.64 2.82
C ARG A 119 10.45 -1.48 2.11
N ILE A 120 10.85 -2.48 1.32
CA ILE A 120 9.93 -3.39 0.62
C ILE A 120 9.65 -4.69 1.39
N THR A 121 10.55 -5.11 2.30
CA THR A 121 10.44 -6.36 3.05
C THR A 121 9.07 -6.56 3.74
N PRO A 122 8.47 -5.54 4.40
CA PRO A 122 7.16 -5.72 5.04
C PRO A 122 6.02 -5.97 4.04
N SER A 123 6.11 -5.44 2.82
CA SER A 123 5.11 -5.72 1.77
C SER A 123 5.19 -7.16 1.26
N TRP A 124 6.38 -7.76 1.28
CA TRP A 124 6.54 -9.18 0.95
C TRP A 124 5.98 -10.09 2.04
N ALA A 125 6.20 -9.75 3.31
CA ALA A 125 5.56 -10.45 4.42
C ALA A 125 4.02 -10.37 4.35
N LEU A 126 3.46 -9.23 3.92
CA LEU A 126 2.01 -9.09 3.69
C LEU A 126 1.50 -9.90 2.49
N ALA A 127 2.34 -10.18 1.49
CA ALA A 127 1.98 -10.99 0.33
C ALA A 127 2.08 -12.51 0.58
N ALA A 128 2.66 -12.91 1.72
CA ALA A 128 2.75 -14.30 2.14
C ALA A 128 1.37 -14.92 2.43
N PRO A 129 1.25 -16.26 2.51
CA PRO A 129 0.03 -16.94 2.94
C PRO A 129 -0.52 -16.36 4.25
N GLN A 130 -1.85 -16.15 4.33
CA GLN A 130 -2.49 -15.43 5.43
C GLN A 130 -2.21 -16.04 6.81
N ASP A 131 -2.14 -17.36 6.89
CA ASP A 131 -1.82 -18.14 8.09
C ASP A 131 -0.40 -17.91 8.61
N GLN A 132 0.49 -17.34 7.79
CA GLN A 132 1.89 -17.09 8.12
C GLN A 132 2.19 -15.62 8.40
N GLN A 133 1.39 -14.70 7.87
CA GLN A 133 1.62 -13.26 7.93
C GLN A 133 1.94 -12.79 9.35
N LYS A 134 1.14 -13.19 10.34
CA LYS A 134 1.36 -12.81 11.74
C LYS A 134 2.73 -13.26 12.26
N THR A 135 3.07 -14.54 12.07
CA THR A 135 4.38 -15.10 12.45
C THR A 135 5.54 -14.37 11.77
N LEU A 136 5.38 -14.03 10.49
CA LEU A 136 6.38 -13.28 9.74
C LEU A 136 6.54 -11.85 10.30
N PHE A 137 5.46 -11.16 10.64
CA PHE A 137 5.56 -9.82 11.24
C PHE A 137 6.14 -9.86 12.66
N GLU A 138 5.84 -10.90 13.44
CA GLU A 138 6.47 -11.12 14.75
C GLU A 138 7.99 -11.31 14.62
N LEU A 139 8.44 -12.06 13.61
CA LEU A 139 9.86 -12.18 13.26
C LEU A 139 10.45 -10.82 12.87
N LEU A 140 9.84 -10.10 11.94
CA LEU A 140 10.37 -8.79 11.53
C LEU A 140 10.50 -7.84 12.74
N LEU A 141 9.52 -7.85 13.65
CA LEU A 141 9.52 -7.02 14.87
C LEU A 141 10.68 -7.39 15.80
N GLN A 142 10.97 -8.68 15.98
CA GLN A 142 12.14 -9.16 16.74
C GLN A 142 13.47 -8.64 16.18
N HIS A 143 13.52 -8.35 14.87
CA HIS A 143 14.70 -7.85 14.17
C HIS A 143 14.65 -6.33 13.88
N GLY A 144 13.87 -5.58 14.67
CA GLY A 144 13.93 -4.11 14.68
C GLY A 144 12.98 -3.40 13.70
N TRP A 145 12.13 -4.14 12.97
CA TRP A 145 11.00 -3.54 12.27
C TRP A 145 9.93 -3.06 13.25
N THR A 146 9.18 -2.03 12.87
CA THR A 146 8.01 -1.55 13.61
C THR A 146 6.81 -1.43 12.68
N VAL A 147 5.60 -1.51 13.22
CA VAL A 147 4.36 -1.34 12.44
C VAL A 147 4.24 0.01 11.73
N ASN A 148 4.99 1.02 12.18
CA ASN A 148 5.07 2.36 11.57
C ASN A 148 6.33 2.55 10.71
N THR A 149 7.15 1.51 10.50
CA THR A 149 8.31 1.59 9.61
C THR A 149 7.88 1.96 8.20
N THR A 150 8.47 3.01 7.67
CA THR A 150 8.10 3.59 6.39
C THR A 150 8.73 2.84 5.22
N GLY A 151 7.91 2.45 4.26
CA GLY A 151 8.33 2.07 2.92
C GLY A 151 8.79 3.28 2.09
N PHE A 152 8.80 3.14 0.77
CA PHE A 152 9.11 4.26 -0.14
C PHE A 152 8.00 5.31 -0.13
N TYR A 153 8.39 6.59 -0.29
CA TYR A 153 7.49 7.75 -0.29
C TYR A 153 6.63 7.85 0.97
N GLY A 154 7.18 7.47 2.12
CA GLY A 154 6.47 7.47 3.39
C GLY A 154 5.34 6.44 3.49
N ALA A 155 5.26 5.44 2.60
CA ALA A 155 4.18 4.46 2.67
C ALA A 155 4.26 3.63 3.97
N VAL A 156 3.23 3.66 4.80
CA VAL A 156 3.06 2.75 5.95
C VAL A 156 2.20 1.56 5.57
N LEU A 157 2.29 0.48 6.35
CA LEU A 157 1.71 -0.80 5.95
C LEU A 157 0.23 -0.96 6.32
N LEU A 158 -0.26 -0.26 7.35
CA LEU A 158 -1.64 -0.39 7.86
C LEU A 158 -2.73 -0.24 6.76
N PRO A 159 -2.67 0.74 5.83
CA PRO A 159 -3.64 0.80 4.72
C PRO A 159 -3.65 -0.45 3.83
N SER A 160 -2.50 -1.08 3.61
CA SER A 160 -2.40 -2.32 2.84
C SER A 160 -2.94 -3.52 3.62
N VAL A 161 -2.72 -3.57 4.93
CA VAL A 161 -3.31 -4.58 5.82
C VAL A 161 -4.84 -4.51 5.78
N ILE A 162 -5.42 -3.31 5.87
CA ILE A 162 -6.87 -3.11 5.75
C ILE A 162 -7.39 -3.63 4.40
N ARG A 163 -6.69 -3.33 3.30
CA ARG A 163 -7.08 -3.78 1.96
C ARG A 163 -7.04 -5.29 1.79
N SER A 164 -6.20 -5.99 2.55
CA SER A 164 -6.11 -7.45 2.51
C SER A 164 -7.37 -8.14 3.07
N GLY A 165 -8.19 -7.43 3.84
CA GLY A 165 -9.38 -7.97 4.50
C GLY A 165 -9.05 -8.94 5.65
N ASN A 166 -7.80 -9.00 6.10
CA ASN A 166 -7.38 -9.83 7.22
C ASN A 166 -7.60 -9.07 8.54
N ASP A 167 -8.80 -9.20 9.12
CA ASP A 167 -9.19 -8.48 10.35
C ASP A 167 -8.31 -8.84 11.56
N ASP A 168 -7.88 -10.09 11.68
CA ASP A 168 -6.97 -10.53 12.75
C ASP A 168 -5.62 -9.81 12.64
N LEU A 169 -5.14 -9.60 11.42
CA LEU A 169 -3.91 -8.85 11.18
C LEU A 169 -4.10 -7.35 11.41
N VAL A 170 -5.26 -6.78 11.08
CA VAL A 170 -5.60 -5.38 11.44
C VAL A 170 -5.52 -5.22 12.96
N ASP A 171 -6.15 -6.12 13.73
CA ASP A 171 -6.14 -6.05 15.19
C ASP A 171 -4.72 -6.16 15.74
N TRP A 172 -3.92 -7.08 15.21
CA TRP A 172 -2.52 -7.23 15.62
C TRP A 172 -1.71 -5.96 15.32
N PHE A 173 -1.89 -5.32 14.16
CA PHE A 173 -1.20 -4.07 13.82
C PHE A 173 -1.57 -2.94 14.78
N LEU A 174 -2.86 -2.76 15.08
CA LEU A 174 -3.32 -1.73 16.00
C LEU A 174 -2.85 -1.99 17.45
N GLN A 175 -2.87 -3.25 17.90
CA GLN A 175 -2.35 -3.66 19.21
C GLN A 175 -0.84 -3.40 19.36
N ASN A 176 -0.09 -3.46 18.25
CA ASN A 176 1.34 -3.15 18.22
C ASN A 176 1.64 -1.67 17.95
N GLY A 177 0.64 -0.79 18.01
CA GLY A 177 0.82 0.66 17.95
C GLY A 177 0.87 1.25 16.54
N ALA A 178 0.25 0.61 15.56
CA ALA A 178 0.12 1.19 14.22
C ALA A 178 -0.69 2.49 14.30
N ASP A 179 -0.09 3.61 13.87
CA ASP A 179 -0.76 4.91 13.89
C ASP A 179 -1.69 5.05 12.68
N PRO A 180 -3.02 5.11 12.88
CA PRO A 180 -3.98 5.15 11.79
C PRO A 180 -4.00 6.47 11.02
N ASN A 181 -3.25 7.48 11.47
CA ASN A 181 -3.15 8.78 10.81
C ASN A 181 -1.99 8.82 9.79
N LEU A 182 -1.06 7.86 9.85
CA LEU A 182 0.05 7.77 8.93
C LEU A 182 -0.38 7.29 7.54
N GLY A 183 0.25 7.86 6.51
CA GLY A 183 0.04 7.45 5.12
C GLY A 183 1.14 7.95 4.22
N LYS A 184 1.11 7.51 2.97
CA LYS A 184 2.11 7.90 1.96
C LYS A 184 2.03 9.41 1.64
N GLN A 185 3.12 9.96 1.14
CA GLN A 185 3.17 11.32 0.62
C GLN A 185 2.21 11.50 -0.57
N GLN A 186 1.43 12.59 -0.58
CA GLN A 186 0.45 12.85 -1.64
C GLN A 186 1.08 13.10 -3.02
N ASP A 187 2.25 13.70 -3.05
CA ASP A 187 2.94 14.11 -4.28
C ASP A 187 4.30 13.43 -4.47
N ASN A 188 4.59 12.40 -3.66
CA ASN A 188 5.79 11.57 -3.79
C ASN A 188 7.09 12.40 -3.85
N ARG A 189 7.18 13.47 -3.05
CA ARG A 189 8.31 14.42 -3.02
C ARG A 189 9.66 13.75 -2.77
N ASP A 190 9.69 12.84 -1.80
CA ASP A 190 10.92 12.20 -1.34
C ASP A 190 10.71 10.69 -1.23
N ARG A 191 11.40 9.95 -2.09
CA ARG A 191 11.40 8.48 -2.11
C ARG A 191 11.78 7.86 -0.77
N PHE A 192 12.67 8.48 -0.01
CA PHE A 192 13.14 7.98 1.29
C PHE A 192 12.56 8.78 2.47
N GLY A 193 11.65 9.71 2.18
CA GLY A 193 11.06 10.59 3.18
C GLY A 193 10.04 9.91 4.08
N ASP A 194 9.66 10.66 5.09
CA ASP A 194 8.72 10.29 6.15
C ASP A 194 7.27 10.23 5.66
N PRO A 195 6.35 9.59 6.42
CA PRO A 195 4.93 9.52 6.10
C PRO A 195 4.25 10.86 6.38
N GLU A 196 3.10 11.08 5.74
CA GLU A 196 2.18 12.13 6.16
C GLU A 196 1.48 11.73 7.46
N THR A 197 1.47 12.62 8.45
CA THR A 197 0.91 12.35 9.78
C THR A 197 -0.59 12.60 9.90
N ASN A 198 -1.23 13.10 8.83
CA ASN A 198 -2.66 13.39 8.76
C ASN A 198 -3.26 12.94 7.41
N SER A 199 -2.74 11.84 6.87
CA SER A 199 -3.07 11.34 5.53
C SER A 199 -4.53 10.86 5.40
N CYS A 200 -5.16 10.50 6.52
CA CYS A 200 -6.44 9.78 6.59
C CYS A 200 -6.46 8.49 5.75
N GLU A 201 -5.30 7.93 5.37
CA GLU A 201 -5.24 6.87 4.36
C GLU A 201 -5.85 5.54 4.84
N ALA A 202 -5.67 5.22 6.13
CA ALA A 202 -6.28 4.04 6.74
C ALA A 202 -7.82 4.15 6.77
N LEU A 203 -8.36 5.26 7.29
CA LEU A 203 -9.81 5.53 7.31
C LEU A 203 -10.41 5.58 5.91
N LYS A 204 -9.75 6.26 4.95
CA LYS A 204 -10.14 6.25 3.54
C LYS A 204 -10.25 4.84 2.98
N THR A 205 -9.27 3.99 3.26
CA THR A 205 -9.22 2.62 2.73
C THR A 205 -10.36 1.80 3.32
N ALA A 206 -10.55 1.83 4.65
CA ALA A 206 -11.65 1.16 5.33
C ALA A 206 -13.03 1.66 4.86
N ALA A 207 -13.14 2.97 4.62
CA ALA A 207 -14.36 3.60 4.13
C ALA A 207 -14.72 3.15 2.71
N THR A 208 -13.74 3.08 1.81
CA THR A 208 -13.92 2.60 0.43
C THR A 208 -14.44 1.16 0.39
N ILE A 209 -13.88 0.26 1.21
CA ILE A 209 -14.31 -1.15 1.23
C ILE A 209 -15.61 -1.36 2.03
N SER A 210 -16.07 -0.34 2.76
CA SER A 210 -17.22 -0.36 3.69
C SER A 210 -17.08 -1.34 4.85
N ALA A 211 -15.88 -1.43 5.41
CA ALA A 211 -15.61 -2.25 6.58
C ALA A 211 -15.94 -1.47 7.86
N VAL A 212 -17.21 -1.51 8.28
CA VAL A 212 -17.74 -0.79 9.46
C VAL A 212 -16.92 -1.08 10.72
N GLU A 213 -16.63 -2.36 10.96
CA GLU A 213 -15.84 -2.79 12.12
C GLU A 213 -14.41 -2.24 12.06
N THR A 214 -13.76 -2.30 10.90
CA THR A 214 -12.42 -1.72 10.71
C THR A 214 -12.43 -0.20 10.94
N VAL A 215 -13.44 0.53 10.47
CA VAL A 215 -13.57 1.97 10.76
C VAL A 215 -13.69 2.21 12.26
N GLN A 216 -14.51 1.43 12.97
CA GLN A 216 -14.64 1.53 14.43
C GLN A 216 -13.32 1.22 15.15
N LYS A 217 -12.58 0.20 14.71
CA LYS A 217 -11.24 -0.15 15.24
C LYS A 217 -10.25 1.01 15.06
N LEU A 218 -10.21 1.61 13.87
CA LEU A 218 -9.34 2.75 13.56
C LEU A 218 -9.68 3.98 14.40
N LEU A 219 -10.96 4.33 14.51
CA LEU A 219 -11.41 5.45 15.34
C LEU A 219 -11.05 5.23 16.82
N SER A 220 -11.23 4.00 17.31
CA SER A 220 -10.86 3.63 18.68
C SER A 220 -9.34 3.68 18.91
N ALA A 221 -8.55 3.45 17.86
CA ALA A 221 -7.10 3.61 17.86
C ALA A 221 -6.63 5.06 17.63
N GLY A 222 -7.55 6.04 17.63
CA GLY A 222 -7.21 7.47 17.54
C GLY A 222 -7.10 8.02 16.11
N ALA A 223 -7.74 7.37 15.14
CA ALA A 223 -7.83 7.91 13.79
C ALA A 223 -8.64 9.21 13.76
N LYS A 224 -8.07 10.25 13.16
CA LYS A 224 -8.70 11.56 12.99
C LYS A 224 -9.52 11.60 11.70
N VAL A 225 -10.75 12.09 11.82
CA VAL A 225 -11.64 12.28 10.67
C VAL A 225 -11.45 13.69 10.13
N GLU A 226 -10.49 13.88 9.24
CA GLU A 226 -10.12 15.19 8.68
C GLU A 226 -10.15 15.20 7.13
N ASN A 227 -10.05 16.40 6.55
CA ASN A 227 -9.85 16.66 5.11
C ASN A 227 -10.97 16.16 4.17
N GLY A 228 -12.16 15.83 4.68
CA GLY A 228 -13.31 15.33 3.90
C GLY A 228 -13.10 13.99 3.20
N ALA A 229 -11.86 13.47 3.18
CA ALA A 229 -11.48 12.31 2.38
C ALA A 229 -12.28 11.06 2.77
N PRO A 230 -12.37 10.64 4.05
CA PRO A 230 -13.07 9.40 4.39
C PRO A 230 -14.52 9.39 3.93
N LEU A 231 -15.26 10.49 4.13
CA LEU A 231 -16.65 10.60 3.72
C LEU A 231 -16.80 10.70 2.21
N TYR A 232 -15.92 11.44 1.52
CA TYR A 232 -15.87 11.51 0.07
C TYR A 232 -15.73 10.13 -0.59
N TYR A 233 -14.81 9.30 -0.09
CA TYR A 233 -14.57 7.95 -0.62
C TYR A 233 -15.69 6.97 -0.24
N ALA A 234 -16.26 7.05 0.97
CA ALA A 234 -17.45 6.26 1.34
C ALA A 234 -18.64 6.57 0.40
N ALA A 235 -18.85 7.85 0.10
CA ALA A 235 -19.96 8.31 -0.73
C ALA A 235 -19.85 7.89 -2.21
N GLY A 236 -18.64 7.79 -2.77
CA GLY A 236 -18.42 7.48 -4.19
C GLY A 236 -18.07 6.04 -4.53
N THR A 237 -18.19 5.11 -3.59
CA THR A 237 -17.86 3.70 -3.86
C THR A 237 -18.82 3.08 -4.88
N TYR A 238 -18.27 2.36 -5.87
CA TYR A 238 -19.02 1.62 -6.90
C TYR A 238 -19.14 0.13 -6.57
N PRO A 239 -20.16 -0.58 -7.08
CA PRO A 239 -20.21 -2.04 -7.02
C PRO A 239 -18.99 -2.70 -7.68
N PRO A 240 -18.48 -3.82 -7.14
CA PRO A 240 -17.37 -4.57 -7.75
C PRO A 240 -17.64 -4.91 -9.22
N GLY A 241 -16.63 -4.72 -10.08
CA GLY A 241 -16.74 -4.95 -11.52
C GLY A 241 -17.41 -3.83 -12.32
N SER A 242 -17.87 -2.76 -11.68
CA SER A 242 -18.42 -1.59 -12.38
C SER A 242 -17.34 -0.88 -13.20
N ASN A 243 -17.73 -0.41 -14.40
CA ASN A 243 -16.90 0.45 -15.22
C ASN A 243 -17.60 1.80 -15.45
N PRO A 244 -17.40 2.81 -14.58
CA PRO A 244 -18.03 4.12 -14.73
C PRO A 244 -17.58 4.88 -16.00
N HIS A 245 -16.50 4.45 -16.66
CA HIS A 245 -16.08 5.01 -17.95
C HIS A 245 -16.83 4.41 -19.14
N ALA A 246 -17.44 3.22 -19.00
CA ALA A 246 -18.20 2.57 -20.06
C ALA A 246 -19.66 3.05 -20.13
N GLY A 247 -20.20 3.60 -19.04
CA GLY A 247 -21.57 4.10 -18.99
C GLY A 247 -22.04 4.42 -17.58
N LEU A 248 -23.30 4.84 -17.48
CA LEU A 248 -23.96 5.11 -16.21
C LEU A 248 -24.02 3.82 -15.37
N VAL A 249 -23.53 3.89 -14.13
CA VAL A 249 -23.65 2.80 -13.16
C VAL A 249 -24.91 3.01 -12.33
N THR A 250 -25.69 1.95 -12.16
CA THR A 250 -26.86 1.93 -11.28
C THR A 250 -26.65 0.82 -10.24
N PRO A 251 -26.11 1.15 -9.05
CA PRO A 251 -25.98 0.20 -7.95
C PRO A 251 -27.35 -0.35 -7.53
N SER A 252 -27.40 -1.58 -7.00
CA SER A 252 -28.62 -2.08 -6.36
C SER A 252 -28.91 -1.27 -5.10
N LYS A 253 -30.19 -1.19 -4.72
CA LYS A 253 -30.60 -0.48 -3.51
C LYS A 253 -29.92 -1.06 -2.27
N GLU A 254 -29.86 -2.38 -2.18
CA GLU A 254 -29.23 -3.11 -1.07
C GLU A 254 -27.73 -2.80 -0.97
N PHE A 255 -27.02 -2.76 -2.11
CA PHE A 255 -25.61 -2.38 -2.14
C PHE A 255 -25.41 -0.94 -1.65
N ASP A 256 -26.28 -0.02 -2.07
CA ASP A 256 -26.17 1.39 -1.75
C ASP A 256 -26.45 1.66 -0.26
N GLU A 257 -27.52 1.08 0.27
CA GLU A 257 -27.87 1.17 1.69
C GLU A 257 -26.79 0.58 2.59
N ALA A 258 -26.14 -0.52 2.19
CA ALA A 258 -25.07 -1.15 2.96
C ALA A 258 -23.83 -0.25 3.18
N ARG A 259 -23.68 0.86 2.44
CA ARG A 259 -22.58 1.82 2.59
C ARG A 259 -22.88 2.95 3.59
N ILE A 260 -24.15 3.18 3.90
CA ILE A 260 -24.60 4.26 4.79
C ILE A 260 -24.03 4.12 6.21
N PRO A 261 -23.95 2.93 6.85
CA PRO A 261 -23.44 2.80 8.21
C PRO A 261 -22.00 3.35 8.40
N VAL A 262 -21.14 3.21 7.40
CA VAL A 262 -19.79 3.82 7.43
C VAL A 262 -19.89 5.34 7.39
N MET A 263 -20.76 5.90 6.55
CA MET A 263 -20.94 7.35 6.43
C MET A 263 -21.49 7.94 7.74
N GLU A 264 -22.46 7.27 8.36
CA GLU A 264 -23.00 7.62 9.69
C GLU A 264 -21.90 7.62 10.76
N LEU A 265 -21.07 6.57 10.79
CA LEU A 265 -19.99 6.45 11.74
C LEU A 265 -18.96 7.59 11.57
N LEU A 266 -18.63 7.96 10.33
CA LEU A 266 -17.71 9.06 10.05
C LEU A 266 -18.29 10.42 10.50
N VAL A 267 -19.56 10.71 10.17
CA VAL A 267 -20.22 11.96 10.59
C VAL A 267 -20.35 12.05 12.10
N LYS A 268 -20.71 10.94 12.77
CA LYS A 268 -20.75 10.86 14.24
C LYS A 268 -19.40 11.16 14.90
N ASN A 269 -18.30 10.88 14.20
CA ASN A 269 -16.93 11.11 14.67
C ASN A 269 -16.28 12.37 14.06
N GLY A 270 -17.09 13.31 13.56
CA GLY A 270 -16.64 14.66 13.24
C GLY A 270 -16.49 14.99 11.74
N ALA A 271 -16.71 14.04 10.82
CA ALA A 271 -16.76 14.38 9.40
C ALA A 271 -17.87 15.40 9.14
N GLN A 272 -17.55 16.52 8.49
CA GLN A 272 -18.59 17.42 8.02
C GLN A 272 -19.09 16.96 6.66
N VAL A 273 -20.41 16.98 6.49
CA VAL A 273 -21.09 16.51 5.27
C VAL A 273 -20.66 17.30 4.02
N ASN A 274 -20.30 18.56 4.21
CA ASN A 274 -19.84 19.48 3.17
C ASN A 274 -18.31 19.68 3.17
N ASP A 275 -17.54 18.87 3.91
CA ASP A 275 -16.09 18.89 3.80
C ASP A 275 -15.66 18.51 2.39
N LYS A 276 -14.67 19.23 1.86
CA LYS A 276 -14.09 18.98 0.54
C LYS A 276 -12.78 18.22 0.68
N LEU A 277 -12.65 17.16 -0.12
CA LEU A 277 -11.35 16.64 -0.48
C LEU A 277 -10.71 17.63 -1.46
N ILE A 278 -9.47 18.04 -1.19
CA ILE A 278 -8.67 18.83 -2.14
C ILE A 278 -7.83 17.85 -2.95
N SER A 279 -8.13 17.74 -4.25
CA SER A 279 -7.35 16.89 -5.14
C SER A 279 -5.95 17.48 -5.35
N ARG A 280 -5.05 16.67 -5.94
CA ARG A 280 -3.72 17.14 -6.35
C ARG A 280 -3.73 18.30 -7.36
N HIS A 281 -4.87 18.53 -8.02
CA HIS A 281 -5.09 19.63 -8.96
C HIS A 281 -5.74 20.85 -8.29
N VAL A 282 -5.78 20.88 -6.96
CA VAL A 282 -6.37 21.96 -6.15
C VAL A 282 -7.86 22.15 -6.44
N THR A 283 -8.55 21.03 -6.71
CA THR A 283 -9.99 21.04 -6.98
C THR A 283 -10.74 20.48 -5.79
N ALA A 284 -11.85 21.14 -5.44
CA ALA A 284 -12.74 20.69 -4.38
C ALA A 284 -13.58 19.51 -4.88
N GLU A 285 -13.63 18.46 -4.08
CA GLU A 285 -14.45 17.29 -4.36
C GLU A 285 -15.35 17.01 -3.14
N TYR A 286 -16.67 17.07 -3.36
CA TYR A 286 -17.67 16.95 -2.29
C TYR A 286 -18.30 15.56 -2.27
N PRO A 287 -18.60 15.00 -1.08
CA PRO A 287 -19.21 13.68 -0.95
C PRO A 287 -20.50 13.52 -1.77
N ILE A 288 -21.37 14.53 -1.78
CA ILE A 288 -22.65 14.48 -2.54
C ILE A 288 -22.43 14.43 -4.05
N VAL A 289 -21.43 15.14 -4.58
CA VAL A 289 -21.09 15.08 -6.01
C VAL A 289 -20.61 13.67 -6.36
N ASN A 290 -19.77 13.07 -5.52
CA ASN A 290 -19.24 11.73 -5.75
C ASN A 290 -20.34 10.65 -5.67
N ALA A 291 -21.28 10.78 -4.73
CA ALA A 291 -22.44 9.88 -4.64
C ALA A 291 -23.33 9.96 -5.90
N VAL A 292 -23.55 11.15 -6.45
CA VAL A 292 -24.28 11.31 -7.71
C VAL A 292 -23.54 10.65 -8.87
N MET A 293 -22.22 10.85 -8.96
CA MET A 293 -21.38 10.18 -9.98
C MET A 293 -21.40 8.65 -9.84
N ALA A 294 -21.55 8.14 -8.62
CA ALA A 294 -21.69 6.72 -8.33
C ALA A 294 -23.09 6.15 -8.62
N GLY A 295 -24.06 6.99 -9.00
CA GLY A 295 -25.46 6.57 -9.18
C GLY A 295 -26.15 6.18 -7.86
N ALA A 296 -25.60 6.64 -6.74
CA ALA A 296 -25.92 6.19 -5.38
C ALA A 296 -27.13 6.93 -4.79
N ILE A 297 -28.34 6.53 -5.20
CA ILE A 297 -29.60 7.22 -4.84
C ILE A 297 -29.81 7.33 -3.32
N GLU A 298 -29.63 6.23 -2.59
CA GLU A 298 -29.88 6.16 -1.15
C GLU A 298 -28.80 6.91 -0.37
N ARG A 299 -27.53 6.85 -0.80
CA ARG A 299 -26.47 7.70 -0.23
C ARG A 299 -26.71 9.19 -0.49
N VAL A 300 -27.24 9.58 -1.67
CA VAL A 300 -27.61 10.98 -1.94
C VAL A 300 -28.76 11.44 -1.05
N LYS A 301 -29.83 10.64 -0.91
CA LYS A 301 -30.95 10.94 0.00
C LYS A 301 -30.45 11.11 1.44
N TRP A 302 -29.57 10.20 1.89
CA TRP A 302 -28.96 10.28 3.21
C TRP A 302 -28.14 11.56 3.37
N LEU A 303 -27.22 11.88 2.43
CA LEU A 303 -26.41 13.09 2.49
C LEU A 303 -27.26 14.36 2.56
N LEU A 304 -28.32 14.47 1.76
CA LEU A 304 -29.27 15.58 1.81
C LEU A 304 -29.97 15.67 3.18
N SER A 305 -30.35 14.53 3.76
CA SER A 305 -30.95 14.49 5.11
C SER A 305 -29.97 14.98 6.20
N GLN A 306 -28.67 14.86 5.97
CA GLN A 306 -27.62 15.37 6.85
C GLN A 306 -27.22 16.83 6.54
N GLY A 307 -27.89 17.50 5.60
CA GLY A 307 -27.62 18.90 5.24
C GLY A 307 -26.51 19.10 4.19
N ALA A 308 -26.25 18.10 3.34
CA ALA A 308 -25.39 18.29 2.19
C ALA A 308 -25.95 19.37 1.25
N ASP A 309 -25.09 20.29 0.82
CA ASP A 309 -25.46 21.30 -0.18
C ASP A 309 -25.21 20.76 -1.59
N PRO A 310 -26.27 20.46 -2.39
CA PRO A 310 -26.13 19.90 -3.71
C PRO A 310 -25.67 20.90 -4.77
N ASP A 311 -25.55 22.19 -4.41
CA ASP A 311 -25.17 23.28 -5.29
C ASP A 311 -23.69 23.69 -5.14
N MET A 312 -22.97 23.10 -4.18
CA MET A 312 -21.51 23.25 -4.07
C MET A 312 -20.80 22.76 -5.33
N LYS A 313 -19.93 23.62 -5.88
CA LYS A 313 -19.24 23.35 -7.15
C LYS A 313 -17.86 22.76 -6.91
N GLY A 314 -17.66 21.54 -7.40
CA GLY A 314 -16.34 20.94 -7.50
C GLY A 314 -15.61 21.31 -8.80
N GLN A 315 -14.68 20.46 -9.24
CA GLN A 315 -13.93 20.66 -10.49
C GLN A 315 -14.81 20.78 -11.74
N PHE A 316 -15.86 19.96 -11.83
CA PHE A 316 -16.60 19.76 -13.08
C PHE A 316 -18.02 20.33 -13.04
N SER A 317 -18.73 20.22 -11.90
CA SER A 317 -20.06 20.80 -11.67
C SER A 317 -20.49 20.67 -10.20
N SER A 318 -21.70 21.12 -9.88
CA SER A 318 -22.42 20.70 -8.66
C SER A 318 -23.13 19.36 -8.82
N ALA A 319 -23.67 18.82 -7.73
CA ALA A 319 -24.46 17.58 -7.74
C ALA A 319 -25.74 17.73 -8.59
N ARG A 320 -26.45 18.87 -8.45
CA ARG A 320 -27.63 19.18 -9.28
C ARG A 320 -27.29 19.27 -10.77
N GLU A 321 -26.24 20.02 -11.10
CA GLU A 321 -25.80 20.22 -12.48
C GLU A 321 -25.36 18.91 -13.14
N TYR A 322 -24.70 18.01 -12.38
CA TYR A 322 -24.30 16.70 -12.88
C TYR A 322 -25.53 15.82 -13.13
N ALA A 323 -26.45 15.76 -12.16
CA ALA A 323 -27.63 14.92 -12.24
C ALA A 323 -28.55 15.27 -13.42
N GLY A 324 -28.71 16.57 -13.71
CA GLY A 324 -29.49 17.03 -14.85
C GLY A 324 -28.95 16.54 -16.20
N LYS A 325 -27.63 16.37 -16.33
CA LYS A 325 -26.98 15.99 -17.59
C LYS A 325 -26.83 14.47 -17.78
N LEU A 326 -26.40 13.77 -16.73
CA LEU A 326 -25.81 12.42 -16.86
C LEU A 326 -26.32 11.40 -15.83
N SER A 327 -27.47 11.63 -15.17
CA SER A 327 -28.03 10.69 -14.18
C SER A 327 -29.44 10.18 -14.52
N SER A 328 -29.88 9.17 -13.77
CA SER A 328 -31.23 8.57 -13.88
C SER A 328 -32.33 9.56 -13.51
N ASP A 329 -33.55 9.32 -14.01
CA ASP A 329 -34.72 10.16 -13.68
C ASP A 329 -35.10 10.10 -12.20
N GLU A 330 -34.74 9.02 -11.51
CA GLU A 330 -34.88 8.97 -10.05
C GLU A 330 -33.91 9.94 -9.37
N MET A 331 -32.62 9.95 -9.77
CA MET A 331 -31.63 10.88 -9.24
C MET A 331 -32.04 12.34 -9.48
N LYS A 332 -32.55 12.64 -10.69
CA LYS A 332 -33.06 13.97 -11.05
C LYS A 332 -34.23 14.40 -10.17
N ARG A 333 -35.15 13.48 -9.85
CA ARG A 333 -36.25 13.74 -8.91
C ARG A 333 -35.75 14.01 -7.50
N VAL A 334 -34.80 13.21 -6.99
CA VAL A 334 -34.18 13.41 -5.67
C VAL A 334 -33.52 14.78 -5.56
N LEU A 335 -32.84 15.22 -6.62
CA LEU A 335 -32.15 16.53 -6.67
C LEU A 335 -33.01 17.67 -7.25
N GLN A 336 -34.30 17.43 -7.50
CA GLN A 336 -35.26 18.41 -8.03
C GLN A 336 -34.75 19.14 -9.30
N VAL A 337 -34.16 18.38 -10.23
CA VAL A 337 -33.67 18.86 -11.54
C VAL A 337 -34.37 18.18 -12.72
N LEU A 338 -35.53 17.58 -12.47
CA LEU A 338 -36.38 16.95 -13.48
C LEU A 338 -37.32 17.97 -14.14
#